data_AF-A0A954ZZN7-F1
#
_entry.id   AF-A0A954ZZN7-F1
#
_cell.length_a   1.000
_cell.length_b   1.000
_cell.length_c   1.000
_cell.angle_alpha   90.00
_cell.angle_beta   90.00
_cell.angle_gamma   90.00
#
_symmetry.space_group_name_H-M   'P 1'
#
loop_
_entity.id
_entity.type
_entity.pdbx_description
1 polymer ?
#
loop_
_entity_poly.entity_id
_entity_poly.type
_entity_poly.pdbx_seq_one_letter_code
_entity_poly.pdbx_strand_id
1 'polypeptide(L)'
;MNTNTAVQTQSSMPADISVRDSFELGLNEPQEAVTRYVVVNVNGNLYGMDTDSTVEMMSASMTQITRVPHSPKFISGVINHRGTIIPVIDARALLGFQLRGKEAEALKALFRQLEADHVNWLKALEDAVVDGTSFEKATDPNRCNFGRWYNSVMDGTVEQCREDLLEPTMNAIVKQFDIPHRRIHAIAETVLRHRDEGNKPRAIEIINASREKDLKAMCDLFAKATEAIDRIYESMLVITEHQDQKAAIMVDGVSFVVDCNDNEIEPLPDTADNTEYLSGLVHRPDGTYILITDLANIYSHACVRE
;
A
#
# COMPACT_ATOMS: atom_id res chain seq x y z
N MET A 1 -85.35 55.86 3.61
CA MET A 1 -86.60 55.97 2.82
C MET A 1 -86.20 55.88 1.36
N ASN A 2 -86.80 54.92 0.63
CA ASN A 2 -87.02 54.78 -0.84
C ASN A 2 -86.14 55.62 -1.79
N THR A 3 -85.56 55.08 -2.88
CA THR A 3 -86.17 54.21 -3.89
C THR A 3 -85.14 53.36 -4.66
N ASN A 4 -85.61 52.18 -5.04
CA ASN A 4 -85.08 51.27 -6.06
C ASN A 4 -85.58 51.72 -7.46
N THR A 5 -84.88 51.47 -8.58
CA THR A 5 -85.43 51.02 -9.89
C THR A 5 -84.31 50.72 -10.92
N ALA A 6 -84.51 49.63 -11.65
CA ALA A 6 -83.71 48.97 -12.70
C ALA A 6 -83.49 49.80 -14.00
N VAL A 7 -82.69 49.40 -15.00
CA VAL A 7 -82.98 48.38 -16.05
C VAL A 7 -81.72 47.92 -16.81
N GLN A 8 -81.83 46.69 -17.33
CA GLN A 8 -80.95 45.77 -18.09
C GLN A 8 -80.31 46.26 -19.40
N THR A 9 -79.23 45.58 -19.84
CA THR A 9 -79.20 44.70 -21.03
C THR A 9 -77.84 43.98 -21.17
N GLN A 10 -77.86 42.69 -21.54
CA GLN A 10 -76.71 41.82 -21.83
C GLN A 10 -76.66 41.47 -23.33
N SER A 11 -75.44 41.16 -23.82
CA SER A 11 -75.02 40.28 -24.96
C SER A 11 -73.96 41.02 -25.80
N SER A 12 -72.76 40.53 -26.16
CA SER A 12 -72.25 39.18 -26.40
C SER A 12 -70.71 39.16 -26.60
N MET A 13 -70.11 37.98 -26.35
CA MET A 13 -68.84 37.42 -26.85
C MET A 13 -67.50 37.72 -26.10
N PRO A 14 -66.57 36.74 -26.08
CA PRO A 14 -65.82 36.37 -24.87
C PRO A 14 -64.33 36.75 -24.91
N ALA A 15 -63.71 36.77 -23.73
CA ALA A 15 -62.27 36.71 -23.56
C ALA A 15 -61.87 35.26 -23.24
N ASP A 16 -61.05 34.63 -24.09
CA ASP A 16 -60.00 33.72 -23.61
C ASP A 16 -58.96 33.37 -24.70
N ILE A 17 -57.71 33.77 -24.40
CA ILE A 17 -56.44 33.04 -24.48
C ILE A 17 -56.23 32.04 -25.65
N SER A 18 -55.23 32.34 -26.49
CA SER A 18 -54.16 31.35 -26.73
C SER A 18 -52.81 32.05 -26.87
N VAL A 19 -51.90 31.59 -26.02
CA VAL A 19 -50.53 32.04 -25.85
C VAL A 19 -49.76 31.73 -27.13
N ARG A 20 -49.06 32.75 -27.65
CA ARG A 20 -48.09 32.60 -28.74
C ARG A 20 -46.96 31.67 -28.27
N ASP A 21 -46.73 30.63 -29.07
CA ASP A 21 -45.55 29.79 -29.04
C ASP A 21 -44.28 30.62 -28.80
N SER A 22 -43.77 30.49 -27.59
CA SER A 22 -42.41 30.88 -27.25
C SER A 22 -41.59 29.61 -27.41
N PHE A 23 -40.92 29.48 -28.54
CA PHE A 23 -39.87 28.49 -28.75
C PHE A 23 -38.76 28.76 -27.73
N GLU A 24 -38.83 28.11 -26.57
CA GLU A 24 -37.67 27.94 -25.70
C GLU A 24 -36.73 26.97 -26.39
N LEU A 25 -35.71 27.53 -27.06
CA LEU A 25 -34.49 26.78 -27.34
C LEU A 25 -33.87 26.48 -25.98
N GLY A 26 -34.16 25.28 -25.46
CA GLY A 26 -33.38 24.68 -24.39
C GLY A 26 -31.94 24.58 -24.87
N LEU A 27 -31.14 25.58 -24.55
CA LEU A 27 -29.69 25.44 -24.52
C LEU A 27 -29.46 24.36 -23.45
N ASN A 28 -29.16 23.13 -23.88
CA ASN A 28 -28.56 22.16 -22.98
C ASN A 28 -27.36 22.86 -22.35
N GLU A 29 -27.41 23.10 -21.03
CA GLU A 29 -26.19 23.39 -20.29
C GLU A 29 -25.18 22.30 -20.66
N PRO A 30 -23.91 22.64 -20.95
CA PRO A 30 -22.91 21.62 -21.23
C PRO A 30 -22.90 20.66 -20.05
N GLN A 31 -23.38 19.44 -20.28
CA GLN A 31 -23.35 18.40 -19.28
C GLN A 31 -21.88 18.21 -18.91
N GLU A 32 -21.52 18.56 -17.68
CA GLU A 32 -20.14 18.51 -17.22
C GLU A 32 -19.58 17.13 -17.54
N ALA A 33 -18.46 17.09 -18.24
CA ALA A 33 -17.80 15.84 -18.56
C ALA A 33 -17.30 15.24 -17.24
N VAL A 34 -17.95 14.14 -16.84
CA VAL A 34 -17.60 13.36 -15.66
C VAL A 34 -16.77 12.18 -16.12
N THR A 35 -15.53 12.10 -15.67
CA THR A 35 -14.63 10.98 -15.94
C THR A 35 -14.52 10.11 -14.69
N ARG A 36 -14.58 8.80 -14.86
CA ARG A 36 -14.50 7.84 -13.76
C ARG A 36 -13.09 7.27 -13.66
N TYR A 37 -12.48 7.36 -12.49
CA TYR A 37 -11.12 6.90 -12.25
C TYR A 37 -11.07 5.72 -11.28
N VAL A 38 -10.31 4.70 -11.64
CA VAL A 38 -9.82 3.68 -10.71
C VAL A 38 -8.65 4.28 -9.93
N VAL A 39 -8.79 4.38 -8.62
CA VAL A 39 -7.75 4.88 -7.73
C VAL A 39 -6.85 3.72 -7.30
N VAL A 40 -5.56 3.87 -7.55
CA VAL A 40 -4.51 2.92 -7.20
C VAL A 40 -3.49 3.55 -6.26
N ASN A 41 -2.81 2.73 -5.46
CA ASN A 41 -1.73 3.17 -4.60
C ASN A 41 -0.39 2.96 -5.30
N VAL A 42 0.50 3.95 -5.22
CA VAL A 42 1.92 3.81 -5.57
C VAL A 42 2.74 4.59 -4.53
N ASN A 43 3.53 3.86 -3.75
CA ASN A 43 4.40 4.40 -2.71
C ASN A 43 3.68 5.35 -1.73
N GLY A 44 2.48 4.95 -1.27
CA GLY A 44 1.66 5.73 -0.33
C GLY A 44 0.81 6.82 -0.98
N ASN A 45 1.02 7.14 -2.26
CA ASN A 45 0.26 8.15 -2.98
C ASN A 45 -0.89 7.52 -3.79
N LEU A 46 -1.97 8.29 -3.99
CA LEU A 46 -3.14 7.86 -4.75
C LEU A 46 -3.06 8.39 -6.18
N TYR A 47 -3.22 7.49 -7.15
CA TYR A 47 -3.24 7.81 -8.57
C TYR A 47 -4.57 7.38 -9.19
N GLY A 48 -5.19 8.26 -9.96
CA GLY A 48 -6.41 8.00 -10.71
C GLY A 48 -6.09 7.57 -12.13
N MET A 49 -6.50 6.35 -12.50
CA MET A 49 -6.40 5.81 -13.85
C MET A 49 -7.79 5.78 -14.49
N ASP A 50 -7.93 6.28 -15.70
CA ASP A 50 -9.21 6.31 -16.39
C ASP A 50 -9.80 4.89 -16.51
N THR A 51 -11.06 4.74 -16.09
CA THR A 51 -11.78 3.47 -16.11
C THR A 51 -12.05 3.01 -17.53
N ASP A 52 -12.28 3.93 -18.47
CA ASP A 52 -12.53 3.58 -19.88
C ASP A 52 -11.29 2.96 -20.53
N SER A 53 -10.11 3.37 -20.07
CA SER A 53 -8.82 2.82 -20.48
C SER A 53 -8.40 1.59 -19.65
N THR A 54 -9.15 1.20 -18.62
CA THR A 54 -8.80 0.10 -17.71
C THR A 54 -9.57 -1.18 -18.08
N VAL A 55 -8.84 -2.20 -18.51
CA VAL A 55 -9.41 -3.46 -19.03
C VAL A 55 -9.62 -4.50 -17.93
N GLU A 56 -8.62 -4.72 -17.08
CA GLU A 56 -8.61 -5.80 -16.09
C GLU A 56 -7.62 -5.49 -14.96
N MET A 57 -7.85 -6.02 -13.76
CA MET A 57 -6.90 -5.97 -12.66
C MET A 57 -6.64 -7.38 -12.16
N MET A 58 -5.37 -7.72 -11.92
CA MET A 58 -4.98 -9.05 -11.44
C MET A 58 -3.77 -8.97 -10.52
N SER A 59 -3.58 -9.98 -9.68
CA SER A 59 -2.37 -10.08 -8.87
C SER A 59 -1.15 -10.37 -9.75
N ALA A 60 -0.05 -9.65 -9.49
CA ALA A 60 1.23 -9.90 -10.15
C ALA A 60 1.81 -11.27 -9.79
N SER A 61 1.51 -11.81 -8.60
CA SER A 61 2.03 -13.11 -8.14
C SER A 61 1.45 -14.28 -8.95
N MET A 62 0.29 -14.08 -9.57
CA MET A 62 -0.39 -15.09 -10.40
C MET A 62 0.13 -15.13 -11.85
N THR A 63 1.00 -14.20 -12.25
CA THR A 63 1.46 -14.05 -13.63
C THR A 63 2.98 -14.06 -13.70
N GLN A 64 3.54 -14.92 -14.55
CA GLN A 64 4.99 -14.93 -14.77
C GLN A 64 5.41 -13.77 -15.69
N ILE A 65 6.11 -12.79 -15.12
CA ILE A 65 6.73 -11.68 -15.87
C ILE A 65 8.05 -12.16 -16.47
N THR A 66 8.16 -12.11 -17.79
CA THR A 66 9.40 -12.45 -18.50
C THR A 66 10.23 -11.19 -18.71
N ARG A 67 11.40 -11.12 -18.06
CA ARG A 67 12.29 -9.96 -18.18
C ARG A 67 12.79 -9.79 -19.62
N VAL A 68 12.72 -8.56 -20.13
CA VAL A 68 13.30 -8.18 -21.42
C VAL A 68 14.71 -7.61 -21.19
N PRO A 69 15.76 -8.12 -21.86
CA PRO A 69 17.10 -7.53 -21.78
C PRO A 69 17.14 -6.11 -22.37
N HIS A 70 18.00 -5.25 -21.79
CA HIS A 70 18.23 -3.87 -22.26
C HIS A 70 16.99 -2.95 -22.27
N SER A 71 15.86 -3.37 -21.69
CA SER A 71 14.70 -2.51 -21.52
C SER A 71 14.97 -1.38 -20.53
N PRO A 72 14.25 -0.25 -20.64
CA PRO A 72 14.27 0.78 -19.61
C PRO A 72 13.96 0.20 -18.22
N LYS A 73 14.49 0.83 -17.16
CA LYS A 73 14.35 0.34 -15.77
C LYS A 73 12.89 0.23 -15.30
N PHE A 74 12.01 1.05 -15.86
CA PHE A 74 10.58 1.03 -15.55
C PHE A 74 9.82 -0.08 -16.28
N ILE A 75 10.46 -0.81 -17.21
CA ILE A 75 9.88 -2.00 -17.83
C ILE A 75 10.34 -3.22 -17.04
N SER A 76 9.43 -3.80 -16.26
CA SER A 76 9.66 -5.03 -15.49
C SER A 76 9.78 -6.27 -16.38
N GLY A 77 9.20 -6.22 -17.58
CA GLY A 77 9.27 -7.28 -18.57
C GLY A 77 8.02 -7.29 -19.45
N VAL A 78 7.63 -8.49 -19.89
CA VAL A 78 6.41 -8.74 -20.65
C VAL A 78 5.63 -9.89 -20.04
N ILE A 79 4.31 -9.89 -20.26
CA ILE A 79 3.41 -10.99 -19.90
C ILE A 79 2.58 -11.41 -21.10
N ASN A 80 2.09 -12.64 -21.08
CA ASN A 80 1.09 -13.11 -22.03
C ASN A 80 -0.30 -12.86 -21.45
N HIS A 81 -1.00 -11.84 -21.94
CA HIS A 81 -2.39 -11.56 -21.61
C HIS A 81 -3.28 -12.08 -22.74
N ARG A 82 -3.96 -13.21 -22.49
CA ARG A 82 -4.94 -13.82 -23.41
C ARG A 82 -4.43 -14.06 -24.84
N GLY A 83 -3.16 -14.46 -24.98
CA GLY A 83 -2.53 -14.73 -26.26
C GLY A 83 -1.74 -13.54 -26.84
N THR A 84 -1.84 -12.37 -26.23
CA THR A 84 -1.12 -11.16 -26.64
C THR A 84 0.03 -10.87 -25.66
N ILE A 85 1.23 -10.65 -26.20
CA ILE A 85 2.37 -10.22 -25.40
C ILE A 85 2.26 -8.72 -25.16
N ILE A 86 2.18 -8.32 -23.89
CA ILE A 86 2.07 -6.91 -23.48
C ILE A 86 3.19 -6.56 -22.50
N PRO A 87 3.73 -5.33 -22.54
CA PRO A 87 4.74 -4.87 -21.59
C PRO A 87 4.16 -4.70 -20.18
N VAL A 88 5.02 -4.91 -19.18
CA VAL A 88 4.73 -4.61 -17.77
C VAL A 88 5.55 -3.39 -17.37
N ILE A 89 4.85 -2.30 -17.08
CA ILE A 89 5.39 -1.02 -16.62
C ILE A 89 5.30 -0.99 -15.09
N ASP A 90 6.43 -0.86 -14.40
CA ASP A 90 6.46 -0.68 -12.95
C ASP A 90 6.25 0.79 -12.61
N ALA A 91 5.09 1.12 -12.02
CA ALA A 91 4.73 2.50 -11.72
C ALA A 91 5.68 3.16 -10.71
N ARG A 92 6.22 2.39 -9.76
CA ARG A 92 7.22 2.93 -8.82
C ARG A 92 8.49 3.31 -9.55
N ALA A 93 9.01 2.43 -10.40
CA ALA A 93 10.21 2.71 -11.17
C ALA A 93 10.02 3.86 -12.16
N LEU A 94 8.83 3.97 -12.77
CA LEU A 94 8.45 5.06 -13.67
C LEU A 94 8.47 6.41 -12.94
N LEU A 95 7.94 6.44 -11.72
CA LEU A 95 7.87 7.65 -10.88
C LEU A 95 9.13 7.88 -10.03
N GLY A 96 10.18 7.08 -10.19
CA GLY A 96 11.46 7.25 -9.49
C GLY A 96 11.51 6.71 -8.06
N PHE A 97 10.50 5.92 -7.63
CA PHE A 97 10.46 5.30 -6.31
C PHE A 97 11.23 3.97 -6.24
N GLN A 98 11.52 3.53 -5.02
CA GLN A 98 12.14 2.23 -4.79
C GLN A 98 11.14 1.10 -5.12
N LEU A 99 11.60 0.10 -5.88
CA LEU A 99 10.79 -1.06 -6.24
C LEU A 99 10.20 -1.74 -4.99
N ARG A 100 8.89 -2.03 -5.04
CA ARG A 100 8.15 -2.66 -3.93
C ARG A 100 8.79 -3.97 -3.46
N GLY A 101 9.23 -4.80 -4.41
CA GLY A 101 9.92 -6.06 -4.10
C GLY A 101 11.28 -5.88 -3.39
N LYS A 102 12.01 -4.77 -3.64
CA LYS A 102 13.27 -4.49 -2.93
C LYS A 102 13.03 -4.09 -1.47
N GLU A 103 11.98 -3.35 -1.20
CA GLU A 103 11.58 -3.00 0.17
C GLU A 103 11.16 -4.24 0.96
N ALA A 104 10.33 -5.10 0.35
CA ALA A 104 9.94 -6.37 0.94
C ALA A 104 11.16 -7.22 1.32
N GLU A 105 12.12 -7.40 0.41
CA GLU A 105 13.32 -8.18 0.69
C GLU A 105 14.24 -7.54 1.74
N ALA A 106 14.34 -6.20 1.78
CA ALA A 106 15.09 -5.51 2.83
C ALA A 106 14.46 -5.75 4.22
N LEU A 107 13.14 -5.68 4.33
CA LEU A 107 12.42 -5.93 5.58
C LEU A 107 12.52 -7.40 6.01
N LYS A 108 12.38 -8.35 5.08
CA LYS A 108 12.62 -9.78 5.38
C LYS A 108 14.05 -10.04 5.81
N ALA A 109 15.04 -9.40 5.19
CA ALA A 109 16.44 -9.53 5.59
C ALA A 109 16.67 -9.02 7.01
N LEU A 110 16.04 -7.90 7.39
CA LEU A 110 16.03 -7.41 8.76
C LEU A 110 15.46 -8.46 9.72
N PHE A 111 14.30 -9.05 9.43
CA PHE A 111 13.68 -10.05 10.31
C PHE A 111 14.53 -11.31 10.45
N ARG A 112 15.14 -11.80 9.36
CA ARG A 112 16.09 -12.92 9.41
C ARG A 112 17.29 -12.61 10.32
N GLN A 113 17.81 -11.38 10.28
CA GLN A 113 18.90 -10.96 11.16
C GLN A 113 18.47 -10.92 12.63
N LEU A 114 17.29 -10.33 12.91
CA LEU A 114 16.76 -10.22 14.27
C LEU A 114 16.44 -11.60 14.88
N GLU A 115 15.95 -12.54 14.07
CA GLU A 115 15.75 -13.94 14.47
C GLU A 115 17.09 -14.61 14.79
N ALA A 116 18.06 -14.52 13.87
CA ALA A 116 19.38 -15.11 14.04
C ALA A 116 20.12 -14.57 15.28
N ASP A 117 19.94 -13.29 15.61
CA ASP A 117 20.52 -12.68 16.81
C ASP A 117 20.07 -13.40 18.09
N HIS A 118 18.80 -13.80 18.20
CA HIS A 118 18.28 -14.52 19.38
C HIS A 118 18.71 -15.99 19.40
N VAL A 119 18.73 -16.66 18.25
CA VAL A 119 19.24 -18.03 18.15
C VAL A 119 20.70 -18.07 18.61
N ASN A 120 21.51 -17.13 18.12
CA ASN A 120 22.91 -16.98 18.50
C ASN A 120 23.08 -16.53 19.95
N TRP A 121 22.15 -15.75 20.50
CA TRP A 121 22.15 -15.35 21.90
C TRP A 121 21.99 -16.55 22.82
N LEU A 122 20.99 -17.41 22.56
CA LEU A 122 20.74 -18.59 23.38
C LEU A 122 21.86 -19.62 23.25
N LYS A 123 22.43 -19.76 22.04
CA LYS A 123 23.62 -20.59 21.81
C LYS A 123 24.83 -20.09 22.61
N ALA A 124 25.12 -18.79 22.59
CA ALA A 124 26.23 -18.25 23.38
C ALA A 124 26.03 -18.43 24.90
N LEU A 125 24.77 -18.41 25.37
CA LEU A 125 24.46 -18.70 26.77
C LEU A 125 24.73 -20.18 27.11
N GLU A 126 24.40 -21.09 26.20
CA GLU A 126 24.72 -22.51 26.32
C GLU A 126 26.23 -22.77 26.32
N ASP A 127 26.96 -22.18 25.36
CA ASP A 127 28.42 -22.30 25.25
C ASP A 127 29.09 -21.78 26.55
N ALA A 128 28.59 -20.69 27.14
CA ALA A 128 29.08 -20.18 28.42
C ALA A 128 28.88 -21.13 29.61
N VAL A 129 27.85 -22.00 29.57
CA VAL A 129 27.61 -23.03 30.59
C VAL A 129 28.48 -24.26 30.34
N VAL A 130 28.56 -24.71 29.09
CA VAL A 130 29.28 -25.93 28.70
C VAL A 130 30.79 -25.71 28.80
N ASP A 131 31.30 -24.72 28.08
CA ASP A 131 32.73 -24.45 27.89
C ASP A 131 33.30 -23.53 28.97
N GLY A 132 32.43 -22.86 29.75
CA GLY A 132 32.85 -21.92 30.79
C GLY A 132 33.36 -20.58 30.24
N THR A 133 33.00 -20.22 29.01
CA THR A 133 33.33 -18.93 28.39
C THR A 133 32.57 -17.77 29.05
N SER A 134 33.08 -16.55 28.89
CA SER A 134 32.37 -15.34 29.32
C SER A 134 31.12 -15.12 28.47
N PHE A 135 30.00 -14.80 29.11
CA PHE A 135 28.79 -14.38 28.42
C PHE A 135 28.78 -12.86 28.28
N GLU A 136 29.04 -12.36 27.07
CA GLU A 136 29.23 -10.92 26.79
C GLU A 136 28.00 -10.24 26.17
N LYS A 137 26.97 -11.02 25.81
CA LYS A 137 25.76 -10.47 25.19
C LYS A 137 24.88 -9.78 26.23
N ALA A 138 24.11 -8.78 25.77
CA ALA A 138 23.19 -8.05 26.63
C ALA A 138 22.13 -8.97 27.23
N THR A 139 21.97 -8.93 28.56
CA THR A 139 20.91 -9.64 29.29
C THR A 139 19.64 -8.82 29.39
N ASP A 140 19.73 -7.49 29.38
CA ASP A 140 18.58 -6.59 29.32
C ASP A 140 17.90 -6.68 27.94
N PRO A 141 16.59 -7.03 27.87
CA PRO A 141 15.86 -7.13 26.61
C PRO A 141 15.84 -5.81 25.84
N ASN A 142 15.88 -4.65 26.50
CA ASN A 142 15.85 -3.35 25.81
C ASN A 142 17.20 -2.98 25.18
N ARG A 143 18.27 -3.71 25.51
CA ARG A 143 19.63 -3.44 25.04
C ARG A 143 20.07 -4.39 23.92
N CYS A 144 19.27 -5.38 23.54
CA CYS A 144 19.54 -6.21 22.38
C CYS A 144 19.12 -5.50 21.07
N ASN A 145 19.60 -5.97 19.92
CA ASN A 145 19.29 -5.38 18.61
C ASN A 145 17.78 -5.35 18.35
N PHE A 146 17.09 -6.47 18.65
CA PHE A 146 15.65 -6.57 18.53
C PHE A 146 14.90 -5.64 19.48
N GLY A 147 15.28 -5.56 20.75
CA GLY A 147 14.59 -4.71 21.72
C GLY A 147 14.68 -3.23 21.38
N ARG A 148 15.84 -2.77 20.88
CA ARG A 148 15.96 -1.40 20.37
C ARG A 148 15.04 -1.15 19.18
N TRP A 149 15.03 -2.07 18.22
CA TRP A 149 14.12 -2.01 17.06
C TRP A 149 12.65 -2.03 17.50
N TYR A 150 12.26 -2.96 18.36
CA TYR A 150 10.89 -3.14 18.85
C TYR A 150 10.40 -1.88 19.56
N ASN A 151 11.21 -1.30 20.44
CA ASN A 151 10.88 -0.05 21.12
C ASN A 151 10.72 1.10 20.12
N SER A 152 11.62 1.22 19.14
CA SER A 152 11.52 2.26 18.11
C SER A 152 10.28 2.13 17.21
N VAL A 153 9.76 0.91 17.03
CA VAL A 153 8.49 0.67 16.33
C VAL A 153 7.31 1.07 17.23
N MET A 154 7.37 0.74 18.52
CA MET A 154 6.28 1.01 19.47
C MET A 154 6.15 2.48 19.86
N ASP A 155 7.26 3.22 19.89
CA ASP A 155 7.28 4.66 20.20
C ASP A 155 7.07 5.55 18.95
N GLY A 156 7.01 4.95 17.76
CA GLY A 156 6.77 5.66 16.49
C GLY A 156 7.97 6.46 15.97
N THR A 157 9.18 6.24 16.51
CA THR A 157 10.41 6.93 16.08
C THR A 157 11.04 6.34 14.81
N VAL A 158 10.57 5.17 14.36
CA VAL A 158 10.99 4.57 13.08
C VAL A 158 10.34 5.30 11.91
N GLU A 159 11.18 6.03 11.15
CA GLU A 159 10.76 6.78 9.96
C GLU A 159 10.68 5.89 8.70
N GLN A 160 11.45 4.78 8.65
CA GLN A 160 11.43 3.81 7.55
C GLN A 160 10.51 2.61 7.87
N CYS A 161 9.53 2.32 7.00
CA CYS A 161 8.50 1.26 7.14
C CYS A 161 7.27 1.63 8.01
N ARG A 162 7.03 2.92 8.26
CA ARG A 162 5.96 3.37 9.17
C ARG A 162 4.57 2.96 8.72
N GLU A 163 4.26 2.99 7.42
CA GLU A 163 2.92 2.61 6.94
C GLU A 163 2.71 1.09 6.95
N ASP A 164 3.69 0.31 6.51
CA ASP A 164 3.57 -1.16 6.40
C ASP A 164 3.55 -1.85 7.77
N LEU A 165 4.28 -1.34 8.76
CA LEU A 165 4.26 -1.87 10.13
C LEU A 165 3.01 -1.45 10.93
N LEU A 166 2.29 -0.43 10.45
CA LEU A 166 0.99 -0.01 10.98
C LEU A 166 -0.19 -0.77 10.37
N GLU A 167 0.06 -1.62 9.35
CA GLU A 167 -0.97 -2.53 8.83
C GLU A 167 -1.50 -3.42 9.99
N PRO A 168 -2.82 -3.57 10.15
CA PRO A 168 -3.40 -4.23 11.32
C PRO A 168 -2.87 -5.63 11.62
N THR A 169 -2.65 -6.44 10.57
CA THR A 169 -2.14 -7.81 10.69
C THR A 169 -0.70 -7.82 11.16
N MET A 170 0.16 -7.01 10.53
CA MET A 170 1.55 -6.83 10.92
C MET A 170 1.66 -6.29 12.36
N ASN A 171 0.89 -5.26 12.69
CA ASN A 171 0.87 -4.67 14.02
C ASN A 171 0.50 -5.70 15.11
N ALA A 172 -0.51 -6.53 14.84
CA ALA A 172 -0.91 -7.61 15.74
C ALA A 172 0.19 -8.66 15.93
N ILE A 173 0.96 -8.97 14.88
CA ILE A 173 2.10 -9.90 14.97
C ILE A 173 3.24 -9.26 15.77
N VAL A 174 3.61 -8.01 15.47
CA VAL A 174 4.71 -7.31 16.15
C VAL A 174 4.46 -7.26 17.66
N LYS A 175 3.25 -6.92 18.10
CA LYS A 175 2.89 -6.90 19.54
C LYS A 175 3.06 -8.24 20.27
N GLN A 176 2.97 -9.37 19.56
CA GLN A 176 3.09 -10.69 20.18
C GLN A 176 4.53 -11.06 20.54
N PHE A 177 5.54 -10.35 20.02
CA PHE A 177 6.94 -10.63 20.32
C PHE A 177 7.36 -10.26 21.75
N ASP A 178 6.70 -9.30 22.41
CA ASP A 178 7.13 -8.78 23.72
C ASP A 178 7.25 -9.88 24.79
N ILE A 179 6.23 -10.72 24.91
CA ILE A 179 6.17 -11.79 25.92
C ILE A 179 7.29 -12.83 25.75
N PRO A 180 7.43 -13.52 24.60
CA PRO A 180 8.50 -14.50 24.42
C PRO A 180 9.90 -13.87 24.48
N HIS A 181 10.07 -12.65 23.93
CA HIS A 181 11.34 -11.94 23.99
C HIS A 181 11.80 -11.68 25.45
N ARG A 182 10.92 -11.15 26.30
CA ARG A 182 11.26 -10.92 27.72
C ARG A 182 11.61 -12.21 28.46
N ARG A 183 10.94 -13.32 28.14
CA ARG A 183 11.20 -14.62 28.78
C ARG A 183 12.57 -15.19 28.43
N ILE A 184 12.99 -15.08 27.17
CA ILE A 184 14.35 -15.49 26.75
C ILE A 184 15.42 -14.71 27.53
N HIS A 185 15.23 -13.41 27.71
CA HIS A 185 16.20 -12.60 28.44
C HIS A 185 16.18 -12.87 29.96
N ALA A 186 15.01 -13.17 30.53
CA ALA A 186 14.85 -13.44 31.95
C ALA A 186 15.61 -14.71 32.44
N ILE A 187 15.93 -15.66 31.55
CA ILE A 187 16.66 -16.87 31.96
C ILE A 187 18.15 -16.62 32.20
N ALA A 188 18.74 -15.55 31.65
CA ALA A 188 20.20 -15.34 31.66
C ALA A 188 20.79 -15.36 33.08
N GLU A 189 20.23 -14.57 33.99
CA GLU A 189 20.73 -14.45 35.36
C GLU A 189 20.64 -15.78 36.13
N THR A 190 19.52 -16.49 35.96
CA THR A 190 19.29 -17.78 36.63
C THR A 190 20.25 -18.86 36.10
N VAL A 191 20.47 -18.89 34.79
CA VAL A 191 21.38 -19.83 34.12
C VAL A 191 22.83 -19.58 34.53
N LEU A 192 23.27 -18.32 34.51
CA LEU A 192 24.64 -17.93 34.90
C LEU A 192 24.89 -18.22 36.39
N ARG A 193 23.91 -17.98 37.26
CA ARG A 193 24.02 -18.36 38.67
C ARG A 193 24.22 -19.86 38.86
N HIS A 194 23.42 -20.70 38.19
CA HIS A 194 23.58 -22.15 38.29
C HIS A 194 24.92 -22.64 37.72
N ARG A 195 25.44 -21.99 36.68
CA ARG A 195 26.82 -22.23 36.21
C ARG A 195 27.84 -21.94 37.31
N ASP A 196 27.74 -20.78 37.96
CA ASP A 196 28.69 -20.34 38.98
C ASP A 196 28.63 -21.21 40.25
N GLU A 197 27.45 -21.77 40.56
CA GLU A 197 27.24 -22.77 41.61
C GLU A 197 27.71 -24.19 41.22
N GLY A 198 28.19 -24.39 39.98
CA GLY A 198 28.62 -25.69 39.46
C GLY A 198 27.48 -26.62 39.01
N ASN A 199 26.22 -26.17 39.06
CA ASN A 199 25.04 -26.93 38.67
C ASN A 199 24.73 -26.80 37.17
N LYS A 200 25.68 -27.23 36.32
CA LYS A 200 25.53 -27.21 34.86
C LYS A 200 24.30 -27.96 34.33
N PRO A 201 23.94 -29.16 34.83
CA PRO A 201 22.76 -29.88 34.31
C PRO A 201 21.48 -29.05 34.44
N ARG A 202 21.29 -28.37 35.58
CA ARG A 202 20.12 -27.52 35.80
C ARG A 202 20.10 -26.29 34.88
N ALA A 203 21.25 -25.69 34.63
CA ALA A 203 21.38 -24.57 33.70
C ALA A 203 20.97 -24.98 32.27
N ILE A 204 21.42 -26.15 31.80
CA ILE A 204 21.07 -26.70 30.48
C ILE A 204 19.57 -27.04 30.37
N GLU A 205 18.96 -27.60 31.43
CA GLU A 205 17.51 -27.83 31.45
C GLU A 205 16.70 -26.55 31.22
N ILE A 206 17.10 -25.44 31.86
CA ILE A 206 16.44 -24.14 31.70
C ILE A 206 16.60 -23.60 30.28
N ILE A 207 17.81 -23.70 29.71
CA ILE A 207 18.09 -23.30 28.33
C ILE A 207 17.22 -24.09 27.35
N ASN A 208 17.17 -25.42 27.49
CA ASN A 208 16.38 -26.28 26.61
C ASN A 208 14.88 -25.99 26.72
N ALA A 209 14.36 -25.78 27.93
CA ALA A 209 12.97 -25.39 28.13
C ALA A 209 12.64 -24.06 27.44
N SER A 210 13.52 -23.05 27.52
CA SER A 210 13.33 -21.77 26.82
C SER A 210 13.49 -21.93 25.30
N ARG A 211 14.39 -22.80 24.83
CA ARG A 211 14.58 -23.12 23.41
C ARG A 211 13.30 -23.68 22.78
N GLU A 212 12.69 -24.68 23.43
CA GLU A 212 11.50 -25.37 22.92
C GLU A 212 10.22 -24.53 23.00
N LYS A 213 10.19 -23.55 23.92
CA LYS A 213 9.01 -22.74 24.18
C LYS A 213 9.15 -21.30 23.67
N ASP A 214 10.06 -20.53 24.24
CA ASP A 214 10.14 -19.09 24.00
C ASP A 214 10.88 -18.76 22.69
N LEU A 215 12.02 -19.41 22.42
CA LEU A 215 12.74 -19.22 21.15
C LEU A 215 11.93 -19.76 19.97
N LYS A 216 11.31 -20.94 20.14
CA LYS A 216 10.39 -21.47 19.13
C LYS A 216 9.24 -20.49 18.84
N ALA A 217 8.61 -19.92 19.87
CA ALA A 217 7.57 -18.92 19.68
C ALA A 217 8.07 -17.67 18.94
N MET A 218 9.29 -17.21 19.20
CA MET A 218 9.91 -16.11 18.43
C MET A 218 10.08 -16.47 16.95
N CYS A 219 10.63 -17.64 16.65
CA CYS A 219 10.80 -18.12 15.27
C CYS A 219 9.46 -18.25 14.55
N ASP A 220 8.44 -18.80 15.21
CA ASP A 220 7.08 -18.91 14.66
C ASP A 220 6.48 -17.52 14.37
N LEU A 221 6.74 -16.52 15.20
CA LEU A 221 6.30 -15.14 14.97
C LEU A 221 7.05 -14.48 13.81
N PHE A 222 8.36 -14.68 13.67
CA PHE A 222 9.13 -14.19 12.53
C PHE A 222 8.68 -14.82 11.21
N ALA A 223 8.37 -16.12 11.22
CA ALA A 223 7.80 -16.80 10.06
C ALA A 223 6.45 -16.18 9.65
N LYS A 224 5.53 -16.01 10.61
CA LYS A 224 4.24 -15.33 10.37
C LYS A 224 4.41 -13.90 9.86
N ALA A 225 5.37 -13.15 10.40
CA ALA A 225 5.64 -11.79 9.97
C ALA A 225 6.18 -11.77 8.53
N THR A 226 7.05 -12.73 8.17
CA THR A 226 7.55 -12.89 6.80
C THR A 226 6.44 -13.20 5.81
N GLU A 227 5.52 -14.10 6.17
CA GLU A 227 4.33 -14.40 5.34
C GLU A 227 3.40 -13.19 5.19
N ALA A 228 3.26 -12.38 6.24
CA ALA A 228 2.49 -11.14 6.19
C ALA A 228 3.13 -10.12 5.24
N ILE A 229 4.47 -10.00 5.23
CA ILE A 229 5.20 -9.14 4.28
C ILE A 229 4.89 -9.54 2.84
N ASP A 230 4.88 -10.84 2.51
CA ASP A 230 4.58 -11.31 1.16
C ASP A 230 3.20 -10.85 0.67
N ARG A 231 2.22 -10.80 1.57
CA ARG A 231 0.85 -10.33 1.25
C ARG A 231 0.76 -8.82 1.18
N ILE A 232 1.37 -8.11 2.13
CA ILE A 232 1.35 -6.64 2.18
C ILE A 232 2.04 -6.06 0.94
N TYR A 233 3.18 -6.62 0.55
CA TYR A 233 3.96 -6.16 -0.60
C TYR A 233 3.56 -6.82 -1.93
N GLU A 234 2.46 -7.58 -1.95
CA GLU A 234 1.91 -8.10 -3.20
C GLU A 234 1.55 -6.92 -4.12
N SER A 235 2.00 -6.98 -5.37
CA SER A 235 1.72 -5.94 -6.37
C SER A 235 0.53 -6.35 -7.23
N MET A 236 -0.21 -5.35 -7.71
CA MET A 236 -1.32 -5.54 -8.64
C MET A 236 -0.91 -5.10 -10.04
N LEU A 237 -1.36 -5.82 -11.06
CA LEU A 237 -1.25 -5.43 -12.46
C LEU A 237 -2.59 -4.86 -12.91
N VAL A 238 -2.59 -3.60 -13.34
CA VAL A 238 -3.71 -2.93 -13.99
C VAL A 238 -3.47 -2.97 -15.49
N ILE A 239 -4.23 -3.82 -16.18
CA ILE A 239 -4.19 -3.91 -17.64
C ILE A 239 -4.94 -2.71 -18.19
N THR A 240 -4.23 -1.88 -18.93
CA THR A 240 -4.79 -0.71 -19.60
C THR A 240 -4.73 -0.89 -21.11
N GLU A 241 -5.54 -0.11 -21.83
CA GLU A 241 -5.53 -0.04 -23.28
C GLU A 241 -5.63 1.42 -23.73
N HIS A 242 -4.73 1.83 -24.62
CA HIS A 242 -4.72 3.16 -25.22
C HIS A 242 -4.32 3.05 -26.70
N GLN A 243 -5.14 3.59 -27.61
CA GLN A 243 -4.93 3.54 -29.07
C GLN A 243 -4.61 2.12 -29.60
N ASP A 244 -5.42 1.13 -29.21
CA ASP A 244 -5.28 -0.30 -29.54
C ASP A 244 -3.96 -0.95 -29.07
N GLN A 245 -3.20 -0.29 -28.20
CA GLN A 245 -2.05 -0.88 -27.52
C GLN A 245 -2.43 -1.22 -26.09
N LYS A 246 -1.96 -2.36 -25.60
CA LYS A 246 -2.17 -2.81 -24.23
C LYS A 246 -0.87 -2.81 -23.46
N ALA A 247 -0.94 -2.42 -22.20
CA ALA A 247 0.14 -2.53 -21.23
C ALA A 247 -0.41 -2.91 -19.86
N ALA A 248 0.40 -3.62 -19.08
CA ALA A 248 0.12 -3.87 -17.68
C ALA A 248 0.90 -2.85 -16.84
N ILE A 249 0.20 -2.06 -16.03
CA ILE A 249 0.82 -1.12 -15.10
C ILE A 249 0.83 -1.79 -13.72
N MET A 250 2.02 -2.06 -13.20
CA MET A 250 2.24 -2.66 -11.89
C MET A 250 2.22 -1.58 -10.82
N VAL A 251 1.29 -1.73 -9.87
CA VAL A 251 1.00 -0.80 -8.78
C VAL A 251 1.02 -1.53 -7.43
N ASP A 252 1.01 -0.78 -6.34
CA ASP A 252 1.07 -1.35 -4.99
C ASP A 252 -0.24 -2.00 -4.58
N GLY A 253 -1.35 -1.44 -5.04
CA GLY A 253 -2.69 -1.92 -4.74
C GLY A 253 -3.74 -1.07 -5.43
N VAL A 254 -4.98 -1.57 -5.42
CA VAL A 254 -6.15 -0.85 -5.91
C VAL A 254 -6.99 -0.44 -4.71
N SER A 255 -7.46 0.80 -4.68
CA SER A 255 -8.17 1.38 -3.54
C SER A 255 -9.68 1.43 -3.77
N PHE A 256 -10.16 2.34 -4.61
CA PHE A 256 -11.58 2.57 -4.86
C PHE A 256 -11.79 3.20 -6.24
N VAL A 257 -13.03 3.44 -6.63
CA VAL A 257 -13.39 4.14 -7.88
C VAL A 257 -14.03 5.47 -7.51
N VAL A 258 -13.67 6.53 -8.24
CA VAL A 258 -14.15 7.88 -8.01
C VAL A 258 -14.62 8.52 -9.31
N ASP A 259 -15.69 9.30 -9.24
CA ASP A 259 -16.14 10.18 -10.32
C ASP A 259 -15.52 11.56 -10.09
N CYS A 260 -14.90 12.11 -11.13
CA CYS A 260 -14.29 13.44 -11.12
C CYS A 260 -14.81 14.25 -12.30
N ASN A 261 -15.22 15.48 -12.04
CA ASN A 261 -15.55 16.41 -13.11
C ASN A 261 -14.25 17.03 -13.63
N ASP A 262 -14.16 17.29 -14.93
CA ASP A 262 -12.95 17.88 -15.52
C ASP A 262 -12.56 19.23 -14.87
N ASN A 263 -13.55 19.97 -14.35
CA ASN A 263 -13.35 21.23 -13.63
C ASN A 263 -12.72 21.07 -12.24
N GLU A 264 -12.74 19.87 -11.66
CA GLU A 264 -12.11 19.55 -10.36
C GLU A 264 -10.62 19.20 -10.50
N ILE A 265 -10.14 19.00 -11.74
CA ILE A 265 -8.75 18.65 -12.01
C ILE A 265 -7.93 19.93 -12.06
N GLU A 266 -7.13 20.13 -11.01
CA GLU A 266 -6.20 21.23 -10.91
C GLU A 266 -4.87 20.90 -11.59
N PRO A 267 -4.17 21.88 -12.18
CA PRO A 267 -2.83 21.66 -12.72
C PRO A 267 -1.84 21.33 -11.60
N LEU A 268 -0.85 20.52 -11.93
CA LEU A 268 0.22 20.17 -10.99
C LEU A 268 1.11 21.38 -10.72
N PRO A 269 1.62 21.55 -9.49
CA PRO A 269 2.55 22.62 -9.19
C PRO A 269 3.87 22.45 -9.97
N ASP A 270 4.47 23.55 -10.40
CA ASP A 270 5.73 23.57 -11.18
C ASP A 270 6.92 22.90 -10.46
N THR A 271 6.81 22.68 -9.15
CA THR A 271 7.83 22.03 -8.32
C THR A 271 7.72 20.52 -8.25
N ALA A 272 6.71 19.91 -8.89
CA ALA A 272 6.54 18.46 -8.89
C ALA A 272 7.50 17.79 -9.90
N ASP A 273 8.23 16.78 -9.43
CA ASP A 273 9.05 15.91 -10.28
C ASP A 273 8.17 14.87 -10.99
N ASN A 274 8.61 14.36 -12.15
CA ASN A 274 7.93 13.33 -12.94
C ASN A 274 6.47 13.65 -13.32
N THR A 275 6.16 14.93 -13.52
CA THR A 275 4.83 15.42 -13.93
C THR A 275 4.45 15.00 -15.35
N GLU A 276 5.40 14.57 -16.17
CA GLU A 276 5.13 14.14 -17.56
C GLU A 276 4.14 12.96 -17.66
N TYR A 277 4.01 12.16 -16.60
CA TYR A 277 3.07 11.03 -16.53
C TYR A 277 1.74 11.38 -15.87
N LEU A 278 1.51 12.65 -15.56
CA LEU A 278 0.36 13.11 -14.78
C LEU A 278 -0.33 14.27 -15.51
N SER A 279 -1.66 14.22 -15.59
CA SER A 279 -2.46 15.26 -16.25
C SER A 279 -2.98 16.31 -15.27
N GLY A 280 -3.01 16.02 -13.97
CA GLY A 280 -3.50 16.93 -12.95
C GLY A 280 -3.66 16.31 -11.57
N LEU A 281 -4.34 17.03 -10.70
CA LEU A 281 -4.54 16.73 -9.29
C LEU A 281 -6.00 17.00 -8.92
N VAL A 282 -6.63 16.10 -8.18
CA VAL A 282 -7.98 16.31 -7.63
C VAL A 282 -7.91 16.33 -6.12
N HIS A 283 -8.44 17.41 -5.53
CA HIS A 283 -8.64 17.52 -4.09
C HIS A 283 -9.98 16.91 -3.68
N ARG A 284 -9.98 16.05 -2.66
CA ARG A 284 -11.20 15.48 -2.10
C ARG A 284 -11.62 16.22 -0.83
N PRO A 285 -12.94 16.27 -0.52
CA PRO A 285 -13.43 16.96 0.67
C PRO A 285 -12.89 16.41 2.00
N ASP A 286 -12.42 15.17 2.03
CA ASP A 286 -11.79 14.52 3.19
C ASP A 286 -10.31 14.91 3.36
N GLY A 287 -9.79 15.78 2.50
CA GLY A 287 -8.40 16.24 2.52
C GLY A 287 -7.43 15.29 1.81
N THR A 288 -7.92 14.23 1.16
CA THR A 288 -7.09 13.40 0.29
C THR A 288 -6.88 14.05 -1.08
N TYR A 289 -5.79 13.67 -1.74
CA TYR A 289 -5.41 14.17 -3.06
C TYR A 289 -5.21 12.98 -3.98
N ILE A 290 -5.70 13.08 -5.21
CA ILE A 290 -5.59 12.03 -6.22
C ILE A 290 -4.85 12.62 -7.43
N LEU A 291 -3.73 12.02 -7.80
CA LEU A 291 -2.95 12.42 -8.97
C LEU A 291 -3.52 11.73 -10.20
N ILE A 292 -3.98 12.48 -11.19
CA ILE A 292 -4.57 11.91 -12.40
C ILE A 292 -3.47 11.53 -13.37
N THR A 293 -3.44 10.28 -13.83
CA THR A 293 -2.40 9.78 -14.73
C THR A 293 -2.64 10.18 -16.17
N ASP A 294 -1.57 10.55 -16.88
CA ASP A 294 -1.57 10.73 -18.34
C ASP A 294 -1.13 9.42 -19.01
N LEU A 295 -2.12 8.57 -19.35
CA LEU A 295 -1.86 7.32 -20.05
C LEU A 295 -1.22 7.53 -21.43
N ALA A 296 -1.52 8.63 -22.13
CA ALA A 296 -0.94 8.87 -23.44
C ALA A 296 0.58 9.05 -23.34
N ASN A 297 1.06 9.81 -22.36
CA ASN A 297 2.50 9.97 -22.11
C ASN A 297 3.15 8.71 -21.54
N ILE A 298 2.46 7.94 -20.69
CA ILE A 298 2.98 6.65 -20.22
C ILE A 298 3.22 5.71 -21.42
N TYR A 299 2.25 5.63 -22.34
CA TYR A 299 2.35 4.78 -23.53
C TYR A 299 3.40 5.27 -24.54
N SER A 300 3.55 6.58 -24.73
CA SER A 300 4.56 7.11 -25.65
C SER A 300 5.99 6.75 -25.25
N HIS A 301 6.25 6.55 -23.95
CA HIS A 301 7.56 6.15 -23.42
C HIS A 301 7.72 4.63 -23.30
N ALA A 302 6.64 3.91 -23.00
CA ALA A 302 6.70 2.46 -22.74
C ALA A 302 6.42 1.58 -23.97
N CYS A 303 5.66 2.09 -24.95
CA CYS A 303 5.13 1.33 -26.08
C CYS A 303 5.58 1.92 -27.43
N VAL A 304 6.81 2.44 -27.49
CA VAL A 304 7.40 3.05 -28.70
C VAL A 304 7.26 2.10 -29.89
N ARG A 305 6.55 2.55 -30.93
CA ARG A 305 6.56 1.91 -32.24
C ARG A 305 7.85 2.33 -32.96
N GLU A 306 8.66 1.36 -33.40
CA GLU A 306 9.63 1.59 -34.48
C GLU A 306 8.90 1.88 -35.80
#